data_AF-A0A183FE68-F1
#
_entry.id   AF-A0A183FE68-F1
#
_cell.length_a   1.000
_cell.length_b   1.000
_cell.length_c   1.000
_cell.angle_alpha   90.00
_cell.angle_beta   90.00
_cell.angle_gamma   90.00
#
_symmetry.space_group_name_H-M   'P 1'
#
loop_
_entity.id
_entity.type
_entity.pdbx_description
1 polymer ?
#
loop_
_entity_poly.entity_id
_entity_poly.type
_entity_poly.pdbx_seq_one_letter_code
_entity_poly.pdbx_strand_id
1 'polypeptide(L)' 'MIPSVHHNDMDCETEVDDKGELCKDWARGGLCTIHRPTMFLFCRKTCLCTGPYRFARS' A
#
# COMPACT_ATOMS: atom_id res chain seq x y z
N MET A 1 -31.33 -4.13 -10.89
CA MET A 1 -29.96 -4.65 -10.74
C MET A 1 -29.03 -3.47 -10.72
N ILE A 2 -28.75 -2.91 -9.54
CA ILE A 2 -27.77 -1.83 -9.38
C ILE A 2 -26.46 -2.54 -9.05
N PRO A 3 -25.42 -2.50 -9.91
CA PRO A 3 -24.11 -3.02 -9.54
C PRO A 3 -23.45 -2.04 -8.58
N SER A 4 -23.83 -2.10 -7.30
CA SER A 4 -23.10 -1.43 -6.22
C SER A 4 -21.90 -2.28 -5.83
N VAL A 5 -20.85 -2.25 -6.66
CA VAL A 5 -19.52 -2.70 -6.21
C VAL A 5 -18.54 -1.56 -6.43
N HIS A 6 -18.54 -0.63 -5.48
CA HIS A 6 -17.40 0.24 -5.23
C HIS A 6 -16.77 -0.20 -3.91
N HIS A 7 -16.22 -1.41 -3.89
CA HIS A 7 -15.15 -1.70 -2.96
C HIS A 7 -13.86 -1.16 -3.59
N ASN A 8 -13.52 0.10 -3.28
CA ASN A 8 -12.17 0.63 -3.45
C ASN A 8 -11.25 -0.03 -2.40
N ASP A 9 -11.24 -1.36 -2.39
CA ASP A 9 -10.36 -2.14 -1.55
C ASP A 9 -9.01 -2.20 -2.24
N MET A 10 -8.01 -1.58 -1.61
CA MET A 10 -6.63 -1.70 -2.03
C MET A 10 -6.19 -3.16 -1.86
N ASP A 11 -6.12 -3.93 -2.94
CA ASP A 11 -5.80 -5.34 -2.88
C ASP A 11 -4.28 -5.57 -2.92
N CYS A 12 -3.74 -5.85 -1.74
CA CYS A 12 -2.33 -6.13 -1.50
C CYS A 12 -1.73 -7.31 -2.29
N GLU A 13 -2.55 -8.17 -2.87
CA GLU A 13 -2.09 -9.23 -3.77
C GLU A 13 -1.77 -8.71 -5.17
N THR A 14 -2.45 -7.64 -5.59
CA THR A 14 -2.27 -6.97 -6.89
C THR A 14 -1.30 -5.79 -6.82
N GLU A 15 -1.12 -5.22 -5.63
CA GLU A 15 -0.21 -4.10 -5.42
C GLU A 15 1.26 -4.53 -5.59
N VAL A 16 2.03 -3.69 -6.29
CA VAL A 16 3.46 -3.90 -6.56
C VAL A 16 4.28 -2.67 -6.15
N ASP A 17 5.50 -2.93 -5.71
CA ASP A 17 6.50 -1.91 -5.44
C ASP A 17 7.43 -1.77 -6.64
N ASP A 18 7.35 -0.65 -7.35
CA ASP A 18 8.22 -0.34 -8.51
C ASP A 18 9.69 -0.17 -8.14
N LYS A 19 9.99 0.09 -6.86
CA LYS A 19 11.36 0.31 -6.37
C LYS A 19 11.89 -0.84 -5.50
N GLY A 20 11.13 -1.93 -5.36
CA GLY A 20 11.55 -3.15 -4.68
C GLY A 20 12.07 -2.88 -3.26
N GLU A 21 13.31 -3.27 -2.98
CA GLU A 21 13.94 -3.14 -1.66
C GLU A 21 14.05 -1.69 -1.16
N LEU A 22 14.17 -0.70 -2.06
CA LEU A 22 14.19 0.73 -1.67
C LEU A 22 12.90 1.14 -0.95
N CYS A 23 11.77 0.53 -1.30
CA CYS A 23 10.51 0.80 -0.62
C CYS A 23 10.55 0.39 0.85
N LYS A 24 11.28 -0.68 1.21
CA LYS A 24 11.44 -1.09 2.61
C LYS A 24 12.29 -0.10 3.38
N ASP A 25 13.36 0.40 2.78
CA ASP A 25 14.23 1.40 3.41
C ASP A 25 13.50 2.74 3.58
N TRP A 26 12.74 3.16 2.56
CA TRP A 26 11.90 4.36 2.62
C TRP A 26 10.78 4.22 3.64
N ALA A 27 10.14 3.05 3.73
CA ALA A 27 9.15 2.77 4.75
C ALA A 27 9.76 2.84 6.15
N ARG A 28 10.94 2.24 6.36
CA ARG A 28 11.70 2.32 7.62
C ARG A 28 12.09 3.75 7.98
N GLY A 29 12.40 4.57 6.97
CA GLY A 29 12.66 6.00 7.12
C GLY A 29 11.41 6.87 7.33
N GLY A 30 10.20 6.30 7.37
CA GLY A 30 8.96 7.04 7.59
C GLY A 30 8.43 7.78 6.35
N LEU A 31 8.97 7.51 5.16
CA LEU A 31 8.56 8.19 3.92
C LEU A 31 7.13 7.82 3.51
N CYS A 32 6.61 6.66 3.95
CA CYS A 32 5.20 6.31 3.76
C CYS A 32 4.25 7.34 4.37
N THR A 33 4.70 8.13 5.35
CA THR A 33 3.92 9.20 6.00
C THR A 33 4.32 10.58 5.48
N ILE A 34 5.63 10.85 5.40
CA ILE A 34 6.17 12.18 5.06
C ILE A 34 6.03 12.45 3.54
N HIS A 35 6.29 11.45 2.71
CA HIS A 35 6.27 11.54 1.24
C HIS A 35 5.20 10.61 0.64
N ARG A 36 3.98 10.68 1.20
CA ARG A 36 2.83 9.84 0.78
C ARG A 36 2.62 9.78 -0.74
N PRO A 37 2.60 10.89 -1.50
CA PRO A 37 2.36 10.82 -2.94
C PRO A 37 3.43 10.04 -3.69
N THR A 38 4.70 10.26 -3.35
CA THR A 38 5.85 9.57 -3.95
C THR A 38 5.82 8.08 -3.60
N MET A 39 5.52 7.74 -2.35
CA MET A 39 5.41 6.35 -1.93
C MET A 39 4.17 5.67 -2.52
N PHE A 40 3.07 6.40 -2.71
CA PHE A 40 1.89 5.88 -3.39
C PHE A 40 2.11 5.67 -4.89
N LEU A 41 3.09 6.32 -5.51
CA LEU A 41 3.44 6.04 -6.91
C LEU A 41 4.35 4.82 -7.03
N PHE A 42 5.30 4.66 -6.11
CA PHE A 42 6.40 3.71 -6.29
C PHE A 42 6.42 2.53 -5.32
N CYS A 43 5.75 2.66 -4.17
CA CYS A 43 5.85 1.77 -3.02
C CYS A 43 4.47 1.46 -2.43
N ARG A 44 3.48 1.27 -3.31
CA ARG A 44 2.07 1.06 -2.92
C ARG A 44 1.92 -0.14 -2.02
N LYS A 45 2.50 -1.27 -2.41
CA LYS A 45 2.41 -2.51 -1.64
C LYS A 45 3.07 -2.34 -0.28
N THR A 46 4.31 -1.87 -0.21
CA THR A 46 5.00 -1.70 1.07
C THR A 46 4.23 -0.73 1.97
N CYS A 47 3.92 0.48 1.51
CA CYS A 47 3.35 1.51 2.38
C CYS A 47 1.87 1.28 2.75
N LEU A 48 1.11 0.54 1.96
CA LEU A 48 -0.32 0.30 2.22
C LEU A 48 -0.58 -1.07 2.85
N CYS A 49 0.21 -2.08 2.49
CA CYS A 49 -0.03 -3.47 2.90
C CYS A 49 0.80 -3.90 4.10
N THR A 50 2.01 -3.37 4.30
CA THR A 50 2.80 -3.73 5.51
C THR A 50 2.44 -2.90 6.75
N GLY A 51 1.39 -2.09 6.68
CA GLY A 51 0.80 -1.42 7.85
C GLY A 51 0.06 -2.40 8.77
N PRO A 52 -0.28 -1.99 10.01
CA PRO A 52 -0.89 -2.84 11.04
C PRO A 52 -2.30 -3.38 10.69
N TYR A 53 -2.85 -3.02 9.53
CA TYR A 53 -4.22 -3.36 9.12
C TYR A 53 -4.40 -4.74 8.48
N ARG A 54 -3.32 -5.52 8.28
CA ARG A 54 -3.44 -6.91 7.75
C ARG A 54 -4.00 -7.93 8.75
N PHE A 55 -4.29 -7.55 9.99
CA PHE A 55 -4.88 -8.46 10.98
C PHE A 55 -6.42 -8.40 11.06
N ALA A 56 -7.11 -7.62 10.22
CA ALA A 56 -8.59 -7.53 10.22
C ALA A 56 -9.28 -8.53 9.28
N ARG A 57 -8.63 -9.66 8.95
CA ARG A 57 -9.24 -10.75 8.19
C ARG A 57 -8.94 -12.08 8.88
N SER A 58 -9.71 -12.38 9.93
CA SER A 58 -9.87 -13.71 10.54
C SER A 58 -11.32 -13.86 10.97
#